data_AF-A0A090M699-F1
#
_entry.id   AF-A0A090M699-F1
#
_cell.length_a   1.000
_cell.length_b   1.000
_cell.length_c   1.000
_cell.angle_alpha   90.00
_cell.angle_beta   90.00
_cell.angle_gamma   90.00
#
_symmetry.space_group_name_H-M   'P 1'
#
loop_
_entity.id
_entity.type
_entity.pdbx_description
1 polymer ?
#
loop_
_entity_poly.entity_id
_entity_poly.type
_entity_poly.pdbx_seq_one_letter_code
_entity_poly.pdbx_strand_id
1 'polypeptide(L)'
;MEVSLKRSDVPRRRRMEIVAAIKTTLSDPSIGARGDSGTLKRIAESVSSRIRDAATHVVVGRSEFSANLRFAKGTLAYATARATSKGPTLRILVFDSLTLGSGASGSEQLAFQAMREENDEAPAARRKGGATCVSGSEGLPNAVVNTALSALNDTSVDDDDDEARASGLRDALTKKFGSFWYVISDDSDFAVACRASELPAQHSDDEGLVRVVMRFVRGKTTYEVWHHIAPFDRFGLTKMTWSEKAKYARYGMIFVGGLATMWYRSKCTESPDALACQILPKTVPFMLGLFIFFVVTAHVDAAAWKKLGKEV
;
A
#
# COMPACT_ATOMS: atom_id res chain seq x y z
N MET A 1 2.23 -9.57 27.42
CA MET A 1 1.78 -8.95 26.16
C MET A 1 0.42 -9.50 25.81
N GLU A 2 -0.53 -8.63 25.46
CA GLU A 2 -1.92 -9.00 25.20
C GLU A 2 -2.33 -8.44 23.83
N VAL A 3 -2.96 -9.26 22.97
CA VAL A 3 -3.46 -8.84 21.65
C VAL A 3 -4.83 -9.47 21.46
N SER A 4 -5.84 -8.62 21.23
CA SER A 4 -7.23 -9.03 20.99
C SER A 4 -7.72 -8.39 19.71
N LEU A 5 -8.24 -9.20 18.79
CA LEU A 5 -8.98 -8.69 17.64
C LEU A 5 -10.41 -8.36 18.08
N LYS A 6 -10.85 -7.13 17.81
CA LYS A 6 -12.21 -6.66 18.14
C LYS A 6 -13.14 -6.80 16.94
N ARG A 7 -12.65 -6.50 15.75
CA ARG A 7 -13.35 -6.68 14.47
C ARG A 7 -12.39 -7.26 13.45
N SER A 8 -12.85 -8.20 12.64
CA SER A 8 -12.00 -8.84 11.64
C SER A 8 -12.84 -9.43 10.54
N ASP A 9 -12.82 -8.77 9.39
CA ASP A 9 -13.46 -9.26 8.16
C ASP A 9 -12.45 -10.06 7.32
N VAL A 10 -11.21 -10.21 7.81
CA VAL A 10 -10.10 -10.89 7.12
C VAL A 10 -10.16 -12.43 7.20
N PRO A 11 -9.70 -13.14 6.15
CA PRO A 11 -9.51 -14.59 6.19
C PRO A 11 -8.59 -15.03 7.32
N ARG A 12 -8.80 -16.26 7.83
CA ARG A 12 -8.05 -16.82 8.97
C ARG A 12 -6.52 -16.72 8.81
N ARG A 13 -5.99 -16.96 7.61
CA ARG A 13 -4.54 -16.84 7.33
C ARG A 13 -4.04 -15.43 7.57
N ARG A 14 -4.73 -14.43 7.00
CA ARG A 14 -4.39 -13.01 7.15
C ARG A 14 -4.56 -12.53 8.59
N ARG A 15 -5.58 -13.03 9.28
CA ARG A 15 -5.77 -12.79 10.71
C ARG A 15 -4.57 -13.22 11.55
N MET A 16 -4.04 -14.43 11.30
CA MET A 16 -2.87 -14.95 12.01
C MET A 16 -1.62 -14.15 11.66
N GLU A 17 -1.44 -13.74 10.40
CA GLU A 17 -0.36 -12.86 9.96
C GLU A 17 -0.38 -11.51 10.72
N ILE A 18 -1.53 -10.84 10.78
CA ILE A 18 -1.68 -9.56 11.48
C ILE A 18 -1.38 -9.70 12.98
N VAL A 19 -1.92 -10.73 13.64
CA VAL A 19 -1.67 -10.96 15.06
C VAL A 19 -0.19 -11.28 15.30
N ALA A 20 0.44 -12.08 14.45
CA ALA A 20 1.86 -12.38 14.55
C ALA A 20 2.73 -11.14 14.33
N ALA A 21 2.39 -10.29 13.36
CA ALA A 21 3.06 -9.02 13.11
C ALA A 21 3.00 -8.11 14.34
N ILE A 22 1.81 -7.87 14.90
CA ILE A 22 1.61 -7.06 16.11
C ILE A 22 2.42 -7.63 17.29
N LYS A 23 2.30 -8.94 17.55
CA LYS A 23 3.02 -9.58 18.67
C LYS A 23 4.54 -9.46 18.52
N THR A 24 5.05 -9.66 17.31
CA THR A 24 6.48 -9.56 17.04
C THR A 24 6.98 -8.13 17.22
N THR A 25 6.25 -7.15 16.67
CA THR A 25 6.56 -5.73 16.84
C THR A 25 6.56 -5.29 18.30
N LEU A 26 5.56 -5.68 19.09
CA LEU A 26 5.49 -5.29 20.50
C LEU A 26 6.47 -6.03 21.41
N SER A 27 7.06 -7.12 20.93
CA SER A 27 8.13 -7.85 21.64
C SER A 27 9.52 -7.32 21.31
N ASP A 28 9.64 -6.46 20.30
CA ASP A 28 10.91 -5.90 19.84
C ASP A 28 11.33 -4.72 20.74
N PRO A 29 12.44 -4.84 21.49
CA PRO A 29 12.89 -3.79 22.40
C PRO A 29 13.20 -2.46 21.72
N SER A 30 13.56 -2.46 20.44
CA SER A 30 13.91 -1.26 19.67
C SER A 30 12.72 -0.34 19.38
N ILE A 31 11.50 -0.89 19.43
CA ILE A 31 10.26 -0.15 19.15
C ILE A 31 9.88 0.76 20.31
N GLY A 32 10.12 0.29 21.54
CA GLY A 32 9.68 0.93 22.78
C GLY A 32 8.24 0.60 23.18
N ALA A 33 7.88 0.94 24.43
CA ALA A 33 6.58 0.59 25.02
C ALA A 33 5.83 1.80 25.63
N ARG A 34 6.33 3.02 25.40
CA ARG A 34 5.82 4.25 26.04
C ARG A 34 4.51 4.76 25.42
N GLY A 35 4.26 4.43 24.15
CA GLY A 35 3.08 4.89 23.41
C GLY A 35 3.10 6.39 23.11
N ASP A 36 4.27 7.03 23.11
CA ASP A 36 4.45 8.39 22.55
C ASP A 36 4.39 8.36 21.01
N SER A 37 4.20 9.53 20.38
CA SER A 37 4.11 9.68 18.91
C SER A 37 5.22 8.95 18.13
N GLY A 38 6.47 9.03 18.61
CA GLY A 38 7.60 8.31 18.01
C GLY A 38 7.50 6.79 18.13
N THR A 39 7.03 6.29 19.28
CA THR A 39 6.75 4.87 19.50
C THR A 39 5.59 4.39 18.63
N LEU A 40 4.50 5.15 18.53
CA LEU A 40 3.35 4.80 17.68
C LEU A 40 3.76 4.67 16.21
N LYS A 41 4.58 5.61 15.72
CA LYS A 41 5.13 5.56 14.35
C LYS A 41 5.97 4.30 14.11
N ARG A 42 6.91 3.99 15.01
CA ARG A 42 7.72 2.77 14.91
C ARG A 42 6.86 1.51 14.93
N ILE A 43 5.80 1.46 15.75
CA ILE A 43 4.86 0.34 15.78
C ILE A 43 4.13 0.22 14.43
N ALA A 44 3.57 1.30 13.91
CA ALA A 44 2.84 1.30 12.65
C ALA A 44 3.73 0.79 11.50
N GLU A 45 4.95 1.31 11.39
CA GLU A 45 5.92 0.94 10.35
C GLU A 45 6.40 -0.51 10.50
N SER A 46 6.67 -0.95 11.73
CA SER A 46 7.10 -2.32 12.02
C SER A 46 5.99 -3.35 11.77
N VAL A 47 4.73 -3.04 12.10
CA VAL A 47 3.60 -3.92 11.75
C VAL A 47 3.41 -3.97 10.24
N SER A 48 3.43 -2.82 9.56
CA SER A 48 3.27 -2.72 8.11
C SER A 48 4.35 -3.52 7.36
N SER A 49 5.63 -3.36 7.72
CA SER A 49 6.74 -4.08 7.08
C SER A 49 6.71 -5.60 7.24
N ARG A 50 6.00 -6.11 8.25
CA ARG A 50 5.85 -7.55 8.53
C ARG A 50 4.67 -8.18 7.82
N ILE A 51 3.77 -7.38 7.27
CA ILE A 51 2.60 -7.84 6.52
C ILE A 51 2.96 -7.82 5.03
N ARG A 52 2.84 -8.98 4.37
CA ARG A 52 3.26 -9.13 2.97
C ARG A 52 2.16 -8.71 1.99
N ASP A 53 1.79 -7.43 1.99
CA ASP A 53 0.94 -6.86 0.94
C ASP A 53 1.28 -5.37 0.73
N ALA A 54 1.51 -4.98 -0.53
CA ALA A 54 1.83 -3.62 -0.91
C ALA A 54 0.63 -2.67 -0.77
N ALA A 55 -0.59 -3.19 -0.62
CA ALA A 55 -1.79 -2.38 -0.42
C ALA A 55 -2.12 -2.12 1.06
N THR A 56 -1.35 -2.68 2.01
CA THR A 56 -1.65 -2.59 3.44
C THR A 56 -1.33 -1.22 4.05
N HIS A 57 -2.27 -0.72 4.82
CA HIS A 57 -2.13 0.43 5.72
C HIS A 57 -2.29 -0.02 7.16
N VAL A 58 -1.52 0.60 8.04
CA VAL A 58 -1.59 0.36 9.48
C VAL A 58 -1.74 1.71 10.18
N VAL A 59 -2.78 1.83 11.00
CA VAL A 59 -3.00 2.99 11.88
C VAL A 59 -2.86 2.52 13.32
N VAL A 60 -2.07 3.25 14.11
CA VAL A 60 -1.85 2.96 15.54
C VAL A 60 -2.17 4.20 16.34
N GLY A 61 -3.15 4.08 17.24
CA GLY A 61 -3.57 5.15 18.16
C GLY A 61 -3.67 4.66 19.61
N ARG A 62 -3.89 5.59 20.53
CA ARG A 62 -4.12 5.29 21.96
C ARG A 62 -5.60 5.27 22.33
N SER A 63 -6.41 6.02 21.60
CA SER A 63 -7.87 6.14 21.72
C SER A 63 -8.57 5.48 20.53
N GLU A 64 -9.90 5.47 20.60
CA GLU A 64 -10.74 5.16 19.45
C GLU A 64 -10.67 6.36 18.49
N PHE A 65 -9.97 6.19 17.37
CA PHE A 65 -9.88 7.20 16.30
C PHE A 65 -11.02 7.04 15.29
N SER A 66 -11.41 8.15 14.65
CA SER A 66 -12.32 8.12 13.52
C SER A 66 -11.57 7.78 12.23
N ALA A 67 -12.20 6.95 11.39
CA ALA A 67 -11.57 6.44 10.18
C ALA A 67 -12.53 6.50 8.99
N ASN A 68 -12.28 7.45 8.10
CA ASN A 68 -13.06 7.65 6.90
C ASN A 68 -12.31 7.11 5.67
N LEU A 69 -12.56 5.84 5.34
CA LEU A 69 -11.70 5.03 4.46
C LEU A 69 -12.50 4.28 3.39
N ARG A 70 -11.87 4.02 2.23
CA ARG A 70 -12.35 3.07 1.21
C ARG A 70 -11.40 1.88 1.07
N PHE A 71 -11.74 0.76 1.69
CA PHE A 71 -10.87 -0.42 1.75
C PHE A 71 -11.42 -1.60 0.95
N ALA A 72 -10.54 -2.52 0.59
CA ALA A 72 -10.92 -3.77 -0.08
C ALA A 72 -11.77 -4.65 0.85
N LYS A 73 -12.89 -5.18 0.33
CA LYS A 73 -13.79 -6.02 1.12
C LYS A 73 -13.02 -7.23 1.68
N GLY A 74 -13.18 -7.47 2.97
CA GLY A 74 -12.53 -8.59 3.67
C GLY A 74 -11.05 -8.38 3.97
N THR A 75 -10.54 -7.14 3.97
CA THR A 75 -9.15 -6.83 4.37
C THR A 75 -9.03 -6.09 5.70
N LEU A 76 -10.15 -5.64 6.27
CA LEU A 76 -10.17 -4.85 7.50
C LEU A 76 -10.04 -5.71 8.77
N ALA A 77 -9.12 -5.31 9.64
CA ALA A 77 -8.94 -5.85 10.98
C ALA A 77 -8.70 -4.72 11.97
N TYR A 78 -9.44 -4.74 13.07
CA TYR A 78 -9.27 -3.84 14.20
C TYR A 78 -8.86 -4.62 15.44
N ALA A 79 -7.73 -4.26 16.02
CA ALA A 79 -7.13 -4.93 17.17
C ALA A 79 -6.85 -3.96 18.30
N THR A 80 -6.91 -4.49 19.52
CA THR A 80 -6.38 -3.84 20.73
C THR A 80 -5.15 -4.60 21.18
N ALA A 81 -4.07 -3.89 21.52
CA ALA A 81 -2.83 -4.52 21.95
C ALA A 81 -2.20 -3.80 23.14
N ARG A 82 -1.50 -4.55 23.99
CA ARG A 82 -0.74 -4.01 25.12
C ARG A 82 0.62 -4.71 25.19
N ALA A 83 1.70 -3.93 25.09
CA ALA A 83 3.06 -4.46 25.13
C ALA A 83 3.37 -5.12 26.50
N THR A 84 3.13 -4.38 27.58
CA THR A 84 3.36 -4.82 28.98
C THR A 84 2.07 -4.70 29.79
N SER A 85 1.92 -5.44 30.90
CA SER A 85 0.68 -5.40 31.71
C SER A 85 0.33 -3.99 32.22
N LYS A 86 1.34 -3.13 32.43
CA LYS A 86 1.18 -1.73 32.86
C LYS A 86 1.29 -0.71 31.71
N GLY A 87 1.53 -1.14 30.47
CA GLY A 87 1.70 -0.26 29.32
C GLY A 87 0.37 0.29 28.79
N PRO A 88 0.39 1.31 27.92
CA PRO A 88 -0.83 1.85 27.31
C PRO A 88 -1.51 0.78 26.45
N THR A 89 -2.84 0.85 26.39
CA THR A 89 -3.59 0.06 25.41
C THR A 89 -3.53 0.77 24.07
N LEU A 90 -3.14 0.06 23.03
CA LEU A 90 -3.04 0.55 21.66
C LEU A 90 -4.23 0.07 20.86
N ARG A 91 -4.70 0.91 19.95
CA ARG A 91 -5.69 0.62 18.91
C ARG A 91 -4.96 0.49 17.59
N ILE A 92 -5.12 -0.64 16.92
CA ILE A 92 -4.43 -0.95 15.68
C ILE A 92 -5.47 -1.29 14.63
N LEU A 93 -5.58 -0.44 13.61
CA LEU A 93 -6.39 -0.70 12.42
C LEU A 93 -5.47 -1.13 11.29
N VAL A 94 -5.79 -2.26 10.67
CA VAL A 94 -5.10 -2.78 9.48
C VAL A 94 -6.14 -2.96 8.39
N PHE A 95 -5.86 -2.46 7.21
CA PHE A 95 -6.71 -2.65 6.04
C PHE A 95 -5.89 -2.54 4.76
N ASP A 96 -6.42 -3.09 3.68
CA ASP A 96 -5.80 -2.95 2.35
C ASP A 96 -6.63 -1.99 1.50
N SER A 97 -5.95 -1.13 0.73
CA SER A 97 -6.61 -0.29 -0.28
C SER A 97 -7.32 -1.10 -1.36
N LEU A 98 -8.30 -0.47 -2.00
CA LEU A 98 -8.88 -0.98 -3.22
C LEU A 98 -7.85 -1.03 -4.36
N THR A 99 -7.80 -2.16 -5.07
CA THR A 99 -7.07 -2.31 -6.34
C THR A 99 -7.97 -1.88 -7.49
N LEU A 100 -7.51 -0.97 -8.36
CA LEU A 100 -8.24 -0.65 -9.59
C LEU A 100 -8.25 -1.85 -10.55
N GLY A 101 -9.39 -2.15 -11.19
CA GLY A 101 -9.58 -3.31 -12.07
C GLY A 101 -9.18 -3.10 -13.55
N SER A 102 -8.73 -1.91 -13.93
CA SER A 102 -8.31 -1.61 -15.31
C SER A 102 -7.30 -0.46 -15.34
N GLY A 103 -6.32 -0.57 -16.24
CA GLY A 103 -5.22 0.37 -16.40
C GLY A 103 -5.67 1.74 -16.93
N ALA A 104 -5.66 2.71 -16.03
CA ALA A 104 -5.23 4.08 -16.24
C ALA A 104 -4.66 4.48 -14.88
N SER A 105 -3.41 4.94 -14.80
CA SER A 105 -2.75 5.09 -13.51
C SER A 105 -3.46 6.23 -12.76
N GLY A 106 -4.18 5.91 -11.69
CA GLY A 106 -4.94 6.95 -10.97
C GLY A 106 -4.02 7.97 -10.29
N SER A 107 -2.72 7.69 -10.18
CA SER A 107 -1.67 8.67 -9.90
C SER A 107 -1.47 9.66 -11.05
N GLU A 108 -1.51 9.24 -12.32
CA GLU A 108 -1.54 10.14 -13.47
C GLU A 108 -2.83 10.95 -13.53
N GLN A 109 -3.98 10.36 -13.15
CA GLN A 109 -5.24 11.10 -13.07
C GLN A 109 -5.20 12.17 -11.97
N LEU A 110 -4.68 11.82 -10.78
CA LEU A 110 -4.44 12.78 -9.70
C LEU A 110 -3.46 13.87 -10.13
N ALA A 111 -2.33 13.50 -10.74
CA ALA A 111 -1.34 14.45 -11.25
C ALA A 111 -1.97 15.39 -12.29
N PHE A 112 -2.72 14.85 -13.24
CA PHE A 112 -3.39 15.63 -14.28
C PHE A 112 -4.41 16.62 -13.69
N GLN A 113 -5.25 16.18 -12.75
CA GLN A 113 -6.25 17.05 -12.13
C GLN A 113 -5.60 18.10 -11.23
N ALA A 114 -4.64 17.70 -10.39
CA ALA A 114 -3.96 18.60 -9.47
C ALA A 114 -3.11 19.66 -10.20
N MET A 115 -2.44 19.30 -11.30
CA MET A 115 -1.62 20.25 -12.08
C MET A 115 -2.45 21.13 -13.03
N ARG A 116 -3.62 20.68 -13.48
CA ARG A 116 -4.50 21.50 -14.33
C ARG A 116 -5.13 22.66 -13.56
N GLU A 117 -5.42 22.48 -12.28
CA GLU A 117 -6.15 23.46 -11.46
C GLU A 117 -5.24 24.44 -10.70
N GLU A 118 -3.92 24.21 -10.70
CA GLU A 118 -2.93 25.08 -10.04
C GLU A 118 -2.97 26.54 -10.56
N ASN A 119 -3.30 26.73 -11.84
CA ASN A 119 -3.30 28.07 -12.46
C ASN A 119 -4.50 28.95 -12.04
N ASP A 120 -5.52 28.39 -11.41
CA ASP A 120 -6.79 29.09 -11.12
C ASP A 120 -7.13 29.19 -9.62
N GLU A 121 -6.38 28.54 -8.73
CA GLU A 121 -6.72 28.50 -7.30
C GLU A 121 -5.97 29.50 -6.45
N ALA A 122 -6.72 30.47 -5.91
CA ALA A 122 -6.22 31.33 -4.85
C ALA A 122 -5.86 30.51 -3.59
N PRO A 123 -4.78 30.87 -2.89
CA PRO A 123 -4.41 30.21 -1.64
C PRO A 123 -5.55 30.27 -0.64
N ALA A 124 -5.79 29.16 0.07
CA ALA A 124 -6.80 29.13 1.12
C ALA A 124 -6.47 30.22 2.17
N ALA A 125 -7.39 31.16 2.36
CA ALA A 125 -7.16 32.28 3.27
C ALA A 125 -6.92 31.77 4.69
N ARG A 126 -5.77 32.12 5.28
CA ARG A 126 -5.45 31.79 6.68
C ARG A 126 -6.48 32.45 7.59
N ARG A 127 -7.32 31.63 8.22
CA ARG A 127 -8.30 32.07 9.22
C ARG A 127 -7.73 31.92 10.63
N LYS A 128 -8.03 32.89 11.50
CA LYS A 128 -7.67 32.81 12.93
C LYS A 128 -8.41 31.62 13.55
N GLY A 129 -7.67 30.68 14.14
CA GLY A 129 -8.23 29.43 14.67
C GLY A 129 -8.57 28.37 13.61
N GLY A 130 -8.25 28.62 12.35
CA GLY A 130 -8.47 27.66 11.26
C GLY A 130 -7.48 26.51 11.27
N ALA A 131 -7.80 25.49 10.47
CA ALA A 131 -6.93 24.36 10.22
C ALA A 131 -5.59 24.80 9.63
N THR A 132 -4.52 24.13 10.04
CA THR A 132 -3.16 24.35 9.53
C THR A 132 -2.55 23.03 9.07
N CYS A 133 -1.81 23.06 7.96
CA CYS A 133 -1.01 21.91 7.54
C CYS A 133 0.32 21.91 8.30
N VAL A 134 0.56 20.87 9.09
CA VAL A 134 1.74 20.78 9.97
C VAL A 134 2.85 19.92 9.38
N SER A 135 2.56 19.09 8.37
CA SER A 135 3.57 18.32 7.65
C SER A 135 3.05 17.80 6.31
N GLY A 136 3.98 17.56 5.37
CA GLY A 136 3.70 16.84 4.13
C GLY A 136 3.11 17.68 2.99
N SER A 137 3.09 19.01 3.12
CA SER A 137 2.69 19.93 2.04
C SER A 137 3.83 20.29 1.09
N GLU A 138 5.08 20.09 1.48
CA GLU A 138 6.25 20.46 0.68
C GLU A 138 6.30 19.64 -0.62
N GLY A 139 6.35 20.34 -1.75
CA GLY A 139 6.42 19.74 -3.09
C GLY A 139 5.12 19.13 -3.61
N LEU A 140 4.02 19.18 -2.85
CA LEU A 140 2.69 18.80 -3.32
C LEU A 140 2.02 19.98 -4.06
N PRO A 141 1.16 19.70 -5.07
CA PRO A 141 0.38 20.75 -5.72
C PRO A 141 -0.48 21.51 -4.72
N ASN A 142 -0.39 22.85 -4.76
CA ASN A 142 -1.13 23.74 -3.85
C ASN A 142 -2.64 23.50 -3.87
N ALA A 143 -3.20 23.10 -5.02
CA ALA A 143 -4.61 22.79 -5.16
C ALA A 143 -5.09 21.70 -4.17
N VAL A 144 -4.27 20.68 -3.93
CA VAL A 144 -4.59 19.59 -3.00
C VAL A 144 -4.63 20.11 -1.56
N VAL A 145 -3.60 20.87 -1.16
CA VAL A 145 -3.49 21.45 0.18
C VAL A 145 -4.61 22.47 0.44
N ASN A 146 -4.89 23.35 -0.52
CA ASN A 146 -5.94 24.36 -0.42
C ASN A 146 -7.34 23.75 -0.33
N THR A 147 -7.61 22.69 -1.09
CA THR A 147 -8.89 21.95 -1.01
C THR A 147 -9.07 21.36 0.38
N ALA A 148 -8.02 20.73 0.92
CA ALA A 148 -8.06 20.16 2.27
C ALA A 148 -8.29 21.23 3.34
N LEU A 149 -7.57 22.35 3.27
CA LEU A 149 -7.74 23.48 4.19
C LEU A 149 -9.11 24.14 4.07
N SER A 150 -9.68 24.24 2.86
CA SER A 150 -11.01 24.79 2.64
C SER A 150 -12.08 23.91 3.30
N ALA A 151 -12.02 22.59 3.06
CA ALA A 151 -12.96 21.64 3.66
C ALA A 151 -12.82 21.59 5.19
N LEU A 152 -11.59 21.60 5.71
CA LEU A 152 -11.33 21.64 7.14
C LEU A 152 -11.72 22.97 7.79
N ASN A 153 -11.93 24.05 7.04
CA ASN A 153 -12.36 25.37 7.55
C ASN A 153 -13.80 25.72 7.17
N ASP A 154 -14.57 24.72 6.73
CA ASP A 154 -16.00 24.88 6.47
C ASP A 154 -16.71 25.25 7.78
N THR A 155 -17.43 26.37 7.74
CA THR A 155 -18.17 26.94 8.87
C THR A 155 -19.60 26.42 8.95
N SER A 156 -20.04 25.64 7.95
CA SER A 156 -21.34 24.96 7.99
C SER A 156 -21.33 23.70 8.84
N VAL A 157 -20.15 23.20 9.22
CA VAL A 157 -19.96 22.06 10.12
C VAL A 157 -19.67 22.58 11.52
N ASP A 158 -20.47 22.14 12.49
CA ASP A 158 -20.33 22.50 13.91
C ASP A 158 -18.89 22.26 14.41
N ASP A 159 -18.36 23.18 15.22
CA ASP A 159 -16.96 23.16 15.64
C ASP A 159 -16.55 21.83 16.30
N ASP A 160 -17.46 21.22 17.06
CA ASP A 160 -17.24 19.97 17.80
C ASP A 160 -17.54 18.69 16.97
N ASP A 161 -17.98 18.81 15.70
CA ASP A 161 -18.28 17.67 14.82
C ASP A 161 -17.09 17.29 13.91
N ASP A 162 -16.07 16.71 14.54
CA ASP A 162 -14.85 16.27 13.86
C ASP A 162 -15.07 15.12 12.88
N GLU A 163 -16.11 14.30 13.09
CA GLU A 163 -16.43 13.19 12.19
C GLU A 163 -17.06 13.68 10.89
N ALA A 164 -18.04 14.60 10.97
CA ALA A 164 -18.61 15.25 9.80
C ALA A 164 -17.54 16.02 9.02
N ARG A 165 -16.62 16.69 9.73
CA ARG A 165 -15.50 17.40 9.12
C ARG A 165 -14.52 16.47 8.41
N ALA A 166 -14.17 15.34 9.01
CA ALA A 166 -13.34 14.32 8.36
C ALA A 166 -14.02 13.74 7.10
N SER A 167 -15.34 13.53 7.15
CA SER A 167 -16.11 13.10 5.98
C SER A 167 -16.14 14.17 4.89
N GLY A 168 -16.43 15.42 5.24
CA GLY A 168 -16.44 16.56 4.32
C GLY A 168 -15.08 16.76 3.64
N LEU A 169 -13.99 16.60 4.38
CA LEU A 169 -12.63 16.61 3.84
C LEU A 169 -12.41 15.53 2.79
N ARG A 170 -12.73 14.26 3.11
CA ARG A 170 -12.60 13.16 2.17
C ARG A 170 -13.47 13.38 0.93
N ASP A 171 -14.69 13.85 1.12
CA ASP A 171 -15.66 14.03 0.04
C ASP A 171 -15.29 15.21 -0.87
N ALA A 172 -14.76 16.30 -0.33
CA ALA A 172 -14.22 17.42 -1.10
C ALA A 172 -13.03 17.00 -1.97
N LEU A 173 -12.06 16.28 -1.39
CA LEU A 173 -10.93 15.73 -2.11
C LEU A 173 -11.39 14.72 -3.17
N THR A 174 -12.38 13.88 -2.84
CA THR A 174 -12.93 12.90 -3.77
C THR A 174 -13.64 13.52 -4.96
N LYS A 175 -14.44 14.56 -4.70
CA LYS A 175 -15.20 15.30 -5.72
C LYS A 175 -14.27 15.96 -6.73
N LYS A 176 -13.13 16.47 -6.27
CA LYS A 176 -12.21 17.26 -7.08
C LYS A 176 -11.12 16.42 -7.74
N PHE A 177 -10.46 15.54 -6.98
CA PHE A 177 -9.28 14.80 -7.41
C PHE A 177 -9.53 13.30 -7.63
N GLY A 178 -10.79 12.87 -7.60
CA GLY A 178 -11.15 11.47 -7.74
C GLY A 178 -11.01 10.67 -6.44
N SER A 179 -11.35 9.39 -6.49
CA SER A 179 -11.49 8.53 -5.31
C SER A 179 -10.15 8.16 -4.65
N PHE A 180 -10.19 7.34 -3.59
CA PHE A 180 -9.01 6.75 -2.90
C PHE A 180 -8.25 7.69 -1.95
N TRP A 181 -8.96 8.68 -1.42
CA TRP A 181 -8.56 9.45 -0.26
C TRP A 181 -8.94 8.74 1.03
N TYR A 182 -8.04 8.78 2.00
CA TYR A 182 -8.18 8.22 3.33
C TYR A 182 -7.99 9.34 4.34
N VAL A 183 -8.87 9.41 5.33
CA VAL A 183 -8.80 10.39 6.40
C VAL A 183 -8.91 9.65 7.73
N ILE A 184 -7.93 9.87 8.61
CA ILE A 184 -7.99 9.48 10.03
C ILE A 184 -8.03 10.77 10.84
N SER A 185 -8.89 10.83 11.85
CA SER A 185 -8.90 11.91 12.82
C SER A 185 -9.00 11.41 14.27
N ASP A 186 -8.30 12.11 15.16
CA ASP A 186 -8.34 11.87 16.61
C ASP A 186 -7.84 13.12 17.34
N ASP A 187 -8.29 13.28 18.58
CA ASP A 187 -7.78 14.28 19.54
C ASP A 187 -6.49 13.82 20.21
N SER A 188 -6.25 12.50 20.25
CA SER A 188 -5.02 11.92 20.79
C SER A 188 -3.99 11.61 19.70
N ASP A 189 -2.74 11.44 20.12
CA ASP A 189 -1.67 11.01 19.21
C ASP A 189 -1.99 9.68 18.53
N PHE A 190 -1.80 9.66 17.22
CA PHE A 190 -1.80 8.47 16.38
C PHE A 190 -0.71 8.55 15.29
N ALA A 191 -0.40 7.41 14.70
CA ALA A 191 0.51 7.29 13.58
C ALA A 191 -0.05 6.38 12.51
N VAL A 192 0.21 6.73 11.25
CA VAL A 192 -0.15 5.95 10.08
C VAL A 192 1.12 5.47 9.38
N ALA A 193 1.21 4.16 9.15
CA ALA A 193 2.12 3.59 8.18
C ALA A 193 1.30 3.23 6.94
N CYS A 194 1.32 4.14 5.97
CA CYS A 194 0.63 3.98 4.70
C CYS A 194 1.63 3.82 3.56
N ARG A 195 1.16 3.20 2.49
CA ARG A 195 1.68 3.46 1.16
C ARG A 195 0.89 4.64 0.62
N ALA A 196 1.56 5.60 0.01
CA ALA A 196 0.90 6.74 -0.59
C ALA A 196 1.26 6.81 -2.07
N SER A 197 0.36 7.39 -2.85
CA SER A 197 0.62 7.71 -4.24
C SER A 197 1.72 8.77 -4.30
N GLU A 198 2.53 8.68 -5.33
CA GLU A 198 3.63 9.60 -5.57
C GLU A 198 3.26 10.49 -6.75
N LEU A 199 3.51 11.79 -6.60
CA LEU A 199 3.32 12.82 -7.63
C LEU A 199 4.67 13.45 -7.96
N PRO A 200 4.88 13.95 -9.18
CA PRO A 200 6.03 14.79 -9.48
C PRO A 200 6.12 15.95 -8.48
N ALA A 201 7.30 16.14 -7.89
CA ALA A 201 7.57 17.23 -6.98
C ALA A 201 7.40 18.56 -7.73
N GLN A 202 6.64 19.48 -7.14
CA GLN A 202 6.53 20.83 -7.66
C GLN A 202 7.45 21.78 -6.90
N HIS A 203 8.14 22.65 -7.63
CA HIS A 203 8.99 23.73 -7.09
C HIS A 203 10.24 23.26 -6.33
N SER A 204 10.73 22.04 -6.60
CA SER A 204 12.08 21.62 -6.25
C SER A 204 12.96 21.59 -7.50
N ASP A 205 14.21 22.07 -7.37
CA ASP A 205 15.22 21.99 -8.44
C ASP A 205 15.57 20.53 -8.79
N ASP A 206 15.24 19.58 -7.89
CA ASP A 206 15.30 18.15 -8.13
C ASP A 206 13.98 17.64 -8.74
N GLU A 207 14.07 16.91 -9.87
CA GLU A 207 12.99 16.13 -10.49
C GLU A 207 12.59 14.92 -9.61
N GLY A 208 12.07 15.20 -8.41
CA GLY A 208 11.71 14.20 -7.40
C GLY A 208 10.25 13.73 -7.50
N LEU A 209 9.93 12.67 -6.76
CA LEU A 209 8.56 12.26 -6.49
C LEU A 209 8.21 12.57 -5.03
N VAL A 210 7.03 13.16 -4.81
CA VAL A 210 6.51 13.50 -3.47
C VAL A 210 5.31 12.60 -3.15
N ARG A 211 5.31 12.05 -1.94
CA ARG A 211 4.20 11.24 -1.44
C ARG A 211 3.04 12.12 -1.01
N VAL A 212 1.84 11.75 -1.44
CA VAL A 212 0.60 12.43 -1.07
C VAL A 212 0.15 11.96 0.32
N VAL A 213 0.82 12.49 1.35
CA VAL A 213 0.48 12.31 2.76
C VAL A 213 0.61 13.66 3.45
N MET A 214 -0.45 14.13 4.06
CA MET A 214 -0.50 15.42 4.74
C MET A 214 -1.09 15.25 6.14
N ARG A 215 -0.60 16.07 7.07
CA ARG A 215 -1.16 16.14 8.42
C ARG A 215 -1.64 17.56 8.69
N PHE A 216 -2.87 17.67 9.17
CA PHE A 216 -3.51 18.92 9.52
C PHE A 216 -3.91 18.94 11.00
N VAL A 217 -3.97 20.12 11.58
CA VAL A 217 -4.46 20.35 12.94
C VAL A 217 -5.49 21.46 12.92
N ARG A 218 -6.68 21.21 13.48
CA ARG A 218 -7.72 22.21 13.78
C ARG A 218 -8.14 22.03 15.23
N GLY A 219 -7.99 23.06 16.06
CA GLY A 219 -8.28 22.95 17.49
C GLY A 219 -7.40 21.89 18.17
N LYS A 220 -8.02 20.88 18.77
CA LYS A 220 -7.34 19.74 19.41
C LYS A 220 -7.19 18.54 18.48
N THR A 221 -7.93 18.51 17.39
CA THR A 221 -8.08 17.36 16.52
C THR A 221 -6.99 17.37 15.46
N THR A 222 -6.32 16.23 15.32
CA THR A 222 -5.35 15.98 14.27
C THR A 222 -6.01 15.17 13.16
N TYR A 223 -5.76 15.56 11.92
CA TYR A 223 -6.24 14.89 10.73
C TYR A 223 -5.05 14.41 9.90
N GLU A 224 -4.99 13.13 9.57
CA GLU A 224 -4.00 12.60 8.64
C GLU A 224 -4.71 12.14 7.37
N VAL A 225 -4.25 12.67 6.24
CA VAL A 225 -4.86 12.50 4.94
C VAL A 225 -3.82 11.94 3.99
N TRP A 226 -4.16 10.88 3.27
CA TRP A 226 -3.32 10.40 2.19
C TRP A 226 -4.15 9.88 1.04
N HIS A 227 -3.53 9.87 -0.13
CA HIS A 227 -4.09 9.26 -1.33
C HIS A 227 -3.33 7.98 -1.64
N HIS A 228 -4.02 6.87 -1.82
CA HIS A 228 -3.37 5.62 -2.21
C HIS A 228 -4.20 4.78 -3.16
N ILE A 229 -3.57 4.48 -4.29
CA ILE A 229 -4.09 3.58 -5.30
C ILE A 229 -3.19 2.35 -5.33
N ALA A 230 -3.76 1.20 -4.95
CA ALA A 230 -3.02 -0.04 -5.05
C ALA A 230 -2.83 -0.41 -6.53
N PRO A 231 -1.62 -0.79 -6.96
CA PRO A 231 -1.36 -1.18 -8.34
C PRO A 231 -2.29 -2.33 -8.75
N PHE A 232 -2.83 -2.27 -9.97
CA PHE A 232 -3.67 -3.33 -10.50
C PHE A 232 -2.84 -4.61 -10.72
N ASP A 233 -3.14 -5.66 -9.95
CA ASP A 233 -2.56 -6.97 -10.16
C ASP A 233 -3.50 -7.83 -11.03
N ARG A 234 -3.49 -7.57 -12.34
CA ARG A 234 -4.35 -8.26 -13.35
C ARG A 234 -4.29 -9.79 -13.27
N PHE A 235 -3.18 -10.34 -12.78
CA PHE A 235 -2.89 -11.77 -12.76
C PHE A 235 -2.68 -12.35 -11.37
N GLY A 236 -2.83 -11.57 -10.29
CA GLY A 236 -2.53 -12.04 -8.93
C GLY A 236 -1.05 -12.31 -8.68
N LEU A 237 -0.15 -11.86 -9.55
CA LEU A 237 1.28 -12.13 -9.49
C LEU A 237 1.95 -11.54 -8.26
N THR A 238 1.49 -10.42 -7.71
CA THR A 238 2.07 -9.89 -6.47
C THR A 238 1.61 -10.67 -5.24
N LYS A 239 0.43 -11.32 -5.33
CA LYS A 239 -0.15 -12.15 -4.27
C LYS A 239 0.26 -13.62 -4.32
N MET A 240 0.83 -14.08 -5.44
CA MET A 240 1.31 -15.44 -5.61
C MET A 240 2.63 -15.69 -4.89
N THR A 241 2.69 -16.80 -4.15
CA THR A 241 3.94 -17.35 -3.63
C THR A 241 4.89 -17.72 -4.77
N TRP A 242 6.20 -17.79 -4.49
CA TRP A 242 7.20 -18.12 -5.52
C TRP A 242 6.92 -19.48 -6.19
N SER A 243 6.39 -20.44 -5.44
CA SER A 243 5.95 -21.74 -5.97
C SER A 243 4.77 -21.63 -6.93
N GLU A 244 3.81 -20.74 -6.66
CA GLU A 244 2.68 -20.47 -7.55
C GLU A 244 3.15 -19.75 -8.82
N LYS A 245 4.05 -18.76 -8.70
CA LYS A 245 4.68 -18.09 -9.85
C LYS A 245 5.41 -19.08 -10.76
N ALA A 246 6.21 -19.97 -10.17
CA ALA A 246 6.92 -21.02 -10.90
C ALA A 246 5.95 -21.97 -11.63
N LYS A 247 4.80 -22.29 -11.02
CA LYS A 247 3.76 -23.12 -11.63
C LYS A 247 3.14 -22.46 -12.86
N TYR A 248 2.80 -21.16 -12.79
CA TYR A 248 2.25 -20.43 -13.94
C TYR A 248 3.28 -20.20 -15.04
N ALA A 249 4.53 -19.88 -14.68
CA ALA A 249 5.64 -19.79 -15.63
C ALA A 249 5.85 -21.13 -16.38
N ARG A 250 5.72 -22.26 -15.68
CA ARG A 250 5.77 -23.60 -16.28
C ARG A 250 4.64 -23.82 -17.29
N TYR A 251 3.39 -23.47 -16.97
CA TYR A 251 2.28 -23.59 -17.92
C TYR A 251 2.45 -22.68 -19.13
N GLY A 252 2.90 -21.43 -18.91
CA GLY A 252 3.18 -20.47 -19.97
C GLY A 252 4.26 -20.99 -20.93
N MET A 253 5.35 -21.56 -20.41
CA MET A 253 6.41 -22.12 -21.25
C MET A 253 6.00 -23.39 -21.99
N ILE A 254 5.18 -24.27 -21.39
CA ILE A 254 4.63 -25.43 -22.11
C ILE A 254 3.76 -24.96 -23.27
N PHE A 255 2.93 -23.94 -23.05
CA PHE A 255 2.06 -23.37 -24.08
C PHE A 255 2.86 -22.72 -25.21
N VAL A 256 3.84 -21.85 -24.89
CA VAL A 256 4.73 -21.22 -25.88
C VAL A 256 5.57 -22.27 -26.62
N GLY A 257 6.07 -23.29 -25.92
CA GLY A 257 6.78 -24.42 -26.54
C GLY A 257 5.90 -25.21 -27.50
N GLY A 258 4.63 -25.43 -27.14
CA GLY A 258 3.63 -26.07 -28.01
C GLY A 258 3.37 -25.26 -29.28
N LEU A 259 3.17 -23.94 -29.15
CA LEU A 259 3.00 -23.03 -30.29
C LEU A 259 4.25 -22.97 -31.18
N ALA A 260 5.43 -22.92 -30.59
CA ALA A 260 6.70 -22.94 -31.32
C ALA A 260 6.88 -24.25 -32.10
N THR A 261 6.47 -25.38 -31.52
CA THR A 261 6.52 -26.70 -32.18
C THR A 261 5.52 -26.79 -33.32
N MET A 262 4.30 -26.27 -33.14
CA MET A 262 3.28 -26.21 -34.21
C MET A 262 3.71 -25.28 -35.35
N TRP A 263 4.25 -24.10 -35.03
CA TRP A 263 4.78 -23.17 -36.01
C TRP A 263 5.96 -23.77 -36.79
N TYR A 264 6.91 -24.40 -36.10
CA TYR A 264 8.04 -25.10 -36.72
C TYR A 264 7.54 -26.19 -37.68
N ARG A 265 6.58 -27.02 -37.24
CA ARG A 265 5.98 -28.06 -38.09
C ARG A 265 5.23 -27.52 -39.29
N SER A 266 4.68 -26.31 -39.23
CA SER A 266 3.95 -25.70 -40.33
C SER A 266 4.88 -25.00 -41.34
N LYS A 267 5.96 -24.36 -40.88
CA LYS A 267 6.82 -23.53 -41.75
C LYS A 267 8.10 -24.21 -42.22
N CYS A 268 8.68 -25.05 -41.38
CA CYS A 268 9.93 -25.74 -41.68
C CYS A 268 9.75 -27.04 -42.46
N THR A 269 8.50 -27.51 -42.63
CA THR A 269 8.14 -28.57 -43.58
C THR A 269 7.98 -28.04 -45.01
N GLU A 270 7.51 -26.80 -45.18
CA GLU A 270 7.32 -26.15 -46.48
C GLU A 270 8.61 -25.48 -47.00
N SER A 271 9.49 -25.00 -46.11
CA SER A 271 10.73 -24.29 -46.45
C SER A 271 11.88 -24.63 -45.49
N PRO A 272 12.51 -25.82 -45.66
CA PRO A 272 13.49 -26.33 -44.71
C PRO A 272 14.80 -25.53 -44.66
N ASP A 273 15.11 -24.77 -45.71
CA ASP A 273 16.36 -24.01 -45.84
C ASP A 273 16.34 -22.66 -45.11
N ALA A 274 15.20 -22.28 -44.52
CA ALA A 274 15.12 -21.05 -43.74
C ALA A 274 16.04 -21.13 -42.50
N LEU A 275 16.84 -20.09 -42.28
CA LEU A 275 17.82 -20.01 -41.19
C LEU A 275 17.20 -20.34 -39.81
N ALA A 276 15.97 -19.90 -39.57
CA ALA A 276 15.22 -20.19 -38.34
C ALA A 276 14.97 -21.69 -38.13
N CYS A 277 14.72 -22.45 -39.21
CA CYS A 277 14.47 -23.90 -39.17
C CYS A 277 15.74 -24.71 -38.88
N GLN A 278 16.91 -24.17 -39.20
CA GLN A 278 18.20 -24.81 -38.89
C GLN A 278 18.70 -24.49 -37.48
N ILE A 279 18.33 -23.32 -36.95
CA ILE A 279 18.79 -22.83 -35.64
C ILE A 279 17.89 -23.33 -34.49
N LEU A 280 16.56 -23.32 -34.67
CA LEU A 280 15.62 -23.70 -33.61
C LEU A 280 15.90 -25.09 -33.00
N PRO A 281 16.15 -26.16 -33.79
CA PRO A 281 16.40 -27.49 -33.25
C PRO A 281 17.68 -27.57 -32.41
N LYS A 282 18.65 -26.67 -32.65
CA LYS A 282 19.92 -26.59 -31.93
C LYS A 282 19.82 -25.79 -30.64
N THR A 283 18.93 -24.79 -30.59
CA THR A 283 18.75 -23.92 -29.42
C THR A 283 17.67 -24.42 -28.46
N VAL A 284 16.69 -25.18 -28.93
CA VAL A 284 15.61 -25.74 -28.09
C VAL A 284 16.13 -26.66 -26.96
N PRO A 285 17.08 -27.58 -27.17
CA PRO A 285 17.64 -28.40 -26.09
C PRO A 285 18.37 -27.57 -25.03
N PHE A 286 19.05 -26.50 -25.44
CA PHE A 286 19.74 -25.58 -24.53
C PHE A 286 18.75 -24.77 -23.68
N MET A 287 17.68 -24.26 -24.31
CA MET A 287 16.60 -23.55 -23.60
C MET A 287 15.81 -24.49 -22.68
N LEU A 288 15.60 -25.74 -23.09
CA LEU A 288 14.99 -26.77 -22.24
C LEU A 288 15.89 -27.16 -21.06
N GLY A 289 17.21 -27.23 -21.28
CA GLY A 289 18.21 -27.46 -20.24
C GLY A 289 18.25 -26.32 -19.21
N LEU A 290 18.27 -25.07 -19.66
CA LEU A 290 18.14 -23.90 -18.78
C LEU A 290 16.80 -23.91 -18.04
N PHE A 291 15.71 -24.26 -18.70
CA PHE A 291 14.39 -24.38 -18.08
C PHE A 291 14.37 -25.43 -16.96
N ILE A 292 14.88 -26.64 -17.22
CA ILE A 292 14.97 -27.70 -16.21
C ILE A 292 15.89 -27.25 -15.07
N PHE A 293 17.01 -26.60 -15.36
CA PHE A 293 17.92 -26.05 -14.35
C PHE A 293 17.23 -25.01 -13.45
N PHE A 294 16.52 -24.02 -14.02
CA PHE A 294 15.78 -23.01 -13.25
C PHE A 294 14.59 -23.60 -12.47
N VAL A 295 13.91 -24.61 -13.02
CA VAL A 295 12.77 -25.27 -12.36
C VAL A 295 13.24 -26.18 -11.21
N VAL A 296 14.35 -26.90 -11.39
CA VAL A 296 14.92 -27.81 -10.39
C VAL A 296 15.62 -27.02 -9.29
N THR A 297 16.41 -25.99 -9.60
CA THR A 297 17.04 -25.13 -8.58
C THR A 297 15.99 -24.40 -7.73
N ALA A 298 14.89 -23.95 -8.33
CA ALA A 298 13.76 -23.38 -7.58
C ALA A 298 13.01 -24.39 -6.67
N HIS A 299 13.11 -25.70 -6.93
CA HIS A 299 12.59 -26.74 -6.02
C HIS A 299 13.57 -27.11 -4.90
N VAL A 300 14.88 -26.97 -5.12
CA VAL A 300 15.91 -27.32 -4.13
C VAL A 300 16.03 -26.25 -3.03
N ASP A 301 15.73 -24.99 -3.30
CA ASP A 301 15.91 -23.89 -2.34
C ASP A 301 14.91 -23.84 -1.17
N ALA A 302 13.79 -24.57 -1.21
CA ALA A 302 12.86 -24.61 -0.07
C ALA A 302 13.15 -25.74 0.95
N ALA A 303 13.84 -26.80 0.53
CA ALA A 303 14.06 -27.99 1.35
C ALA A 303 15.53 -28.20 1.75
N ALA A 304 16.50 -27.85 0.89
CA ALA A 304 17.91 -28.09 1.16
C ALA A 304 18.49 -27.16 2.25
N TRP A 305 18.10 -25.88 2.27
CA TRP A 305 18.56 -24.92 3.28
C TRP A 305 18.01 -25.21 4.68
N LYS A 306 16.87 -25.89 4.79
CA LYS A 306 16.30 -26.31 6.09
C LYS A 306 17.05 -27.48 6.73
N LYS A 307 17.82 -28.24 5.94
CA LYS A 307 18.65 -29.35 6.43
C LYS A 307 20.08 -28.91 6.76
N LEU A 308 20.64 -27.95 6.04
CA LEU A 308 21.98 -27.41 6.31
C LEU A 308 22.05 -26.50 7.55
N GLY A 309 20.94 -25.89 7.98
CA GLY A 309 20.87 -25.10 9.22
C GLY A 309 20.66 -25.91 10.52
N LYS A 310 20.73 -27.25 10.46
CA LYS A 310 20.65 -28.13 11.64
C LYS A 310 21.95 -28.88 11.95
N GLU A 311 22.97 -28.68 11.14
CA GLU A 311 24.34 -29.17 11.38
C GLU A 311 25.35 -28.05 11.15
N VAL A 312 25.20 -26.94 11.88
CA VAL A 312 26.29 -26.09 12.40
C VAL A 312 25.83 -25.50 13.73
#